data_AF-A0A7X9HVT7-F1
#
_entry.id   AF-A0A7X9HVT7-F1
#
_cell.length_a   1.000
_cell.length_b   1.000
_cell.length_c   1.000
_cell.angle_alpha   90.00
_cell.angle_beta   90.00
_cell.angle_gamma   90.00
#
_symmetry.space_group_name_H-M   'P 1'
#
loop_
_entity.id
_entity.type
_entity.pdbx_description
1 polymer ?
#
loop_
_entity_poly.entity_id
_entity_poly.type
_entity_poly.pdbx_seq_one_letter_code
_entity_poly.pdbx_strand_id
1 'polypeptide(L)'
;MLCQFVNRRNCYSHGSMVQIAENGHYDIMYGIIEPDSVYANFITKMTTEIFFLNNTAFTQPYYSVHPFTHLLRGEVNAFLKEFYNNVSALADREVYSFWEHLYLVSPHKTHEEGWFLMRCRWMLYMDYFGKLNILPGIPRAWLNDGCVISFENAASRFGRLSVNVESNISQGTVCASIKLVDNFGQIPNEIAIRIPHPQGQKAISVSRGVYCEESETIIISDFTGEADIVIKF
;
A
#
# COMPACT_ATOMS: atom_id res chain seq x y z
N MET A 1 10.52 2.48 30.09
CA MET A 1 11.12 3.40 29.10
C MET A 1 10.06 3.66 28.05
N LEU A 2 9.38 4.82 28.10
CA LEU A 2 8.38 5.18 27.09
C LEU A 2 9.13 5.63 25.84
N CYS A 3 9.30 4.72 24.88
CA CYS A 3 9.89 5.05 23.59
C CYS A 3 8.83 5.75 22.71
N GLN A 4 9.21 6.95 22.24
CA GLN A 4 8.96 7.43 20.87
C GLN A 4 7.53 7.82 20.50
N PHE A 5 7.21 9.08 20.74
CA PHE A 5 6.04 9.76 20.19
C PHE A 5 6.42 11.20 19.86
N VAL A 6 6.06 11.69 18.67
CA VAL A 6 6.10 13.12 18.38
C VAL A 6 4.75 13.70 18.77
N ASN A 7 4.66 14.27 19.98
CA ASN A 7 3.46 14.99 20.40
C ASN A 7 3.63 16.47 20.11
N ARG A 8 2.96 16.99 19.07
CA ARG A 8 2.93 18.45 18.81
C ARG A 8 4.34 19.08 18.84
N ARG A 9 5.33 18.42 18.20
CA ARG A 9 6.76 18.79 18.11
C ARG A 9 7.66 18.39 19.30
N ASN A 10 7.12 17.87 20.40
CA ASN A 10 7.96 17.28 21.45
C ASN A 10 8.44 15.90 21.01
N CYS A 11 9.74 15.77 20.78
CA CYS A 11 10.39 14.55 20.33
C CYS A 11 10.97 13.80 21.52
N TYR A 12 10.34 12.70 21.92
CA TYR A 12 10.82 11.82 23.00
C TYR A 12 11.59 10.61 22.45
N SER A 13 12.41 10.84 21.43
CA SER A 13 13.16 9.79 20.72
C SER A 13 14.66 10.06 20.76
N HIS A 14 15.45 9.00 20.91
CA HIS A 14 16.89 8.96 20.67
C HIS A 14 17.20 7.99 19.52
N GLY A 15 18.37 8.11 18.89
CA GLY A 15 18.80 7.14 17.88
C GLY A 15 18.78 5.70 18.42
N SER A 16 18.10 4.81 17.73
CA SER A 16 18.15 3.37 17.98
C SER A 16 19.18 2.74 17.05
N MET A 17 20.18 2.06 17.61
CA MET A 17 21.22 1.35 16.84
C MET A 17 20.84 -0.11 16.53
N VAL A 18 19.67 -0.58 16.97
CA VAL A 18 19.25 -1.99 16.80
C VAL A 18 18.42 -2.12 15.52
N GLN A 19 19.04 -1.90 14.36
CA GLN A 19 18.39 -1.93 13.04
C GLN A 19 18.33 -3.33 12.39
N ILE A 20 19.06 -4.32 12.94
CA ILE A 20 19.31 -5.60 12.27
C ILE A 20 18.01 -6.41 12.04
N ALA A 21 16.99 -6.23 12.87
CA ALA A 21 15.74 -6.99 12.83
C ALA A 21 14.71 -6.48 11.80
N GLU A 22 14.71 -5.19 11.44
CA GLU A 22 13.75 -4.64 10.47
C GLU A 22 13.98 -5.18 9.05
N ASN A 23 15.17 -5.73 8.80
CA ASN A 23 15.57 -6.25 7.50
C ASN A 23 14.79 -7.50 7.07
N GLY A 24 14.17 -8.25 7.99
CA GLY A 24 13.42 -9.46 7.62
C GLY A 24 12.25 -9.20 6.66
N HIS A 25 11.71 -7.97 6.64
CA HIS A 25 10.66 -7.61 5.68
C HIS A 25 11.19 -7.52 4.23
N TYR A 26 12.49 -7.28 4.03
CA TYR A 26 13.10 -7.37 2.70
C TYR A 26 13.11 -8.80 2.19
N ASP A 27 13.30 -9.79 3.05
CA ASP A 27 13.24 -11.21 2.65
C ASP A 27 11.84 -11.57 2.11
N ILE A 28 10.79 -10.98 2.69
CA ILE A 28 9.42 -11.14 2.19
C ILE A 28 9.23 -10.38 0.87
N MET A 29 9.68 -9.12 0.81
CA MET A 29 9.58 -8.27 -0.37
C MET A 29 10.26 -8.88 -1.59
N TYR A 30 11.42 -9.52 -1.39
CA TYR A 30 12.18 -10.20 -2.44
C TYR A 30 11.79 -11.66 -2.67
N GLY A 31 10.75 -12.15 -1.99
CA GLY A 31 10.22 -13.52 -2.15
C GLY A 31 11.14 -14.63 -1.68
N ILE A 32 12.07 -14.33 -0.77
CA ILE A 32 12.83 -15.34 -0.03
C ILE A 32 11.90 -16.02 1.00
N ILE A 33 10.97 -15.25 1.56
CA ILE A 33 9.97 -15.73 2.53
C ILE A 33 8.57 -15.43 1.99
N GLU A 34 7.72 -16.46 1.93
CA GLU A 34 6.32 -16.31 1.53
C GLU A 34 5.56 -15.42 2.54
N PRO A 35 4.74 -14.44 2.09
CA PRO A 35 4.09 -13.46 2.96
C PRO A 35 3.17 -14.04 4.05
N ASP A 36 2.54 -15.18 3.77
CA ASP A 36 1.60 -15.86 4.67
C ASP A 36 2.26 -17.00 5.47
N SER A 37 3.57 -17.18 5.34
CA SER A 37 4.30 -18.23 6.04
C SER A 37 4.41 -17.96 7.55
N VAL A 38 4.70 -19.02 8.31
CA VAL A 38 5.03 -18.93 9.74
C VAL A 38 6.25 -18.03 10.00
N TYR A 39 7.19 -17.94 9.05
CA TYR A 39 8.36 -17.08 9.16
C TYR A 39 8.01 -15.61 8.95
N ALA A 40 7.19 -15.28 7.96
CA ALA A 40 6.69 -13.92 7.75
C ALA A 40 5.85 -13.44 8.95
N ASN A 41 5.02 -14.34 9.51
CA ASN A 41 4.29 -14.08 10.75
C ASN A 41 5.24 -13.78 11.92
N PHE A 42 6.29 -14.59 12.09
CA PHE A 42 7.29 -14.37 13.15
C PHE A 42 8.00 -13.02 12.97
N ILE A 43 8.49 -12.71 11.76
CA ILE A 43 9.17 -11.46 11.44
C ILE A 43 8.25 -10.28 11.76
N THR A 44 7.03 -10.28 11.20
CA THR A 44 6.07 -9.17 11.35
C THR A 44 5.67 -8.97 12.81
N LYS A 45 5.40 -10.06 13.55
CA LYS A 45 5.03 -9.96 14.97
C LYS A 45 6.20 -9.42 15.81
N MET A 46 7.39 -9.97 15.61
CA MET A 46 8.57 -9.55 16.36
C MET A 46 8.93 -8.08 16.08
N THR A 47 8.88 -7.64 14.82
CA THR A 47 9.16 -6.24 14.46
C THR A 47 8.11 -5.28 15.03
N THR A 48 6.83 -5.60 14.86
CA THR A 48 5.72 -4.76 15.34
C THR A 48 5.63 -4.66 16.86
N GLU A 49 5.99 -5.71 17.60
CA GLU A 49 5.97 -5.71 19.07
C GLU A 49 7.18 -5.01 19.69
N ILE A 50 8.36 -5.16 19.09
CA ILE A 50 9.62 -4.74 19.71
C ILE A 50 10.09 -3.38 19.19
N PHE A 51 9.91 -3.12 17.89
CA PHE A 51 10.56 -2.00 17.21
C PHE A 51 9.60 -0.92 16.72
N PHE A 52 8.28 -1.16 16.78
CA PHE A 52 7.30 -0.22 16.23
C PHE A 52 6.39 0.32 17.33
N LEU A 53 5.93 1.56 17.18
CA LEU A 53 4.79 2.10 17.93
C LEU A 53 3.74 2.56 16.95
N ASN A 54 2.48 2.21 17.20
CA ASN A 54 1.38 2.50 16.28
C ASN A 54 1.65 2.02 14.85
N ASN A 55 2.34 0.89 14.72
CA ASN A 55 2.77 0.30 13.46
C ASN A 55 3.75 1.18 12.67
N THR A 56 4.48 2.10 13.31
CA THR A 56 5.51 2.92 12.69
C THR A 56 6.85 2.60 13.35
N ALA A 57 7.86 2.35 12.53
CA ALA A 57 9.20 1.99 12.98
C ALA A 57 9.89 3.12 13.76
N PHE A 58 10.74 2.72 14.69
CA PHE A 58 11.51 3.64 15.51
C PHE A 58 12.59 4.36 14.71
N THR A 59 13.01 5.53 15.20
CA THR A 59 14.07 6.39 14.65
C THR A 59 13.89 6.84 13.19
N GLN A 60 13.95 5.94 12.21
CA GLN A 60 14.02 6.17 10.77
C GLN A 60 12.98 5.30 10.02
N PRO A 61 11.69 5.60 10.16
CA PRO A 61 10.63 4.67 9.77
C PRO A 61 10.55 4.36 8.26
N TYR A 62 11.16 5.16 7.39
CA TYR A 62 11.22 4.88 5.95
C TYR A 62 12.23 3.80 5.55
N TYR A 63 13.15 3.40 6.44
CA TYR A 63 14.01 2.23 6.20
C TYR A 63 13.25 0.90 6.31
N SER A 64 12.12 0.91 7.01
CA SER A 64 11.30 -0.28 7.21
C SER A 64 10.31 -0.46 6.05
N VAL A 65 10.41 -1.63 5.40
CA VAL A 65 9.55 -2.02 4.27
C VAL A 65 8.35 -2.86 4.67
N HIS A 66 8.10 -3.03 5.97
CA HIS A 66 6.94 -3.77 6.50
C HIS A 66 5.56 -3.32 5.96
N PRO A 67 5.32 -2.06 5.51
CA PRO A 67 4.06 -1.71 4.86
C PRO A 67 3.82 -2.51 3.58
N PHE A 68 4.88 -2.87 2.84
CA PHE A 68 4.78 -3.75 1.67
C PHE A 68 4.27 -5.14 2.07
N THR A 69 4.80 -5.69 3.18
CA THR A 69 4.35 -6.98 3.74
C THR A 69 2.87 -6.94 4.13
N HIS A 70 2.41 -5.87 4.79
CA HIS A 70 0.99 -5.71 5.12
C HIS A 70 0.11 -5.73 3.87
N LEU A 71 0.51 -5.05 2.79
CA LEU A 71 -0.24 -5.08 1.53
C LEU A 71 -0.28 -6.46 0.90
N LEU A 72 0.83 -7.21 0.90
CA LEU A 72 0.86 -8.60 0.40
C LEU A 72 -0.11 -9.51 1.16
N ARG A 73 -0.30 -9.26 2.46
CA ARG A 73 -1.17 -10.03 3.36
C ARG A 73 -2.62 -9.51 3.42
N GLY A 74 -2.95 -8.47 2.64
CA GLY A 74 -4.27 -7.83 2.70
C GLY A 74 -4.55 -7.06 4.01
N GLU A 75 -3.54 -6.79 4.84
CA GLU A 75 -3.63 -6.08 6.11
C GLU A 75 -3.71 -4.55 5.91
N VAL A 76 -4.69 -4.10 5.11
CA VAL A 76 -4.82 -2.71 4.64
C VAL A 76 -4.87 -1.69 5.78
N ASN A 77 -5.55 -2.02 6.89
CA ASN A 77 -5.61 -1.11 8.04
C ASN A 77 -4.25 -0.91 8.70
N ALA A 78 -3.40 -1.94 8.73
CA ALA A 78 -2.04 -1.84 9.27
C ALA A 78 -1.17 -0.97 8.35
N PHE A 79 -1.28 -1.18 7.03
CA PHE A 79 -0.64 -0.32 6.02
C PHE A 79 -1.05 1.16 6.18
N LEU A 80 -2.37 1.45 6.19
CA LEU A 80 -2.87 2.82 6.29
C LEU A 80 -2.47 3.50 7.62
N LYS A 81 -2.48 2.73 8.72
CA LYS A 81 -2.02 3.22 10.02
C LYS A 81 -0.56 3.64 9.96
N GLU A 82 0.30 2.81 9.37
CA GLU A 82 1.72 3.16 9.18
C GLU A 82 1.87 4.38 8.29
N PHE A 83 1.24 4.36 7.10
CA PHE A 83 1.37 5.40 6.09
C PHE A 83 1.04 6.79 6.66
N TYR A 84 -0.14 6.94 7.28
CA TYR A 84 -0.57 8.23 7.80
C TYR A 84 0.21 8.66 9.05
N ASN A 85 0.53 7.73 9.96
CA ASN A 85 1.33 8.07 11.13
C ASN A 85 2.72 8.55 10.72
N ASN A 86 3.38 7.84 9.81
CA ASN A 86 4.71 8.16 9.36
C ASN A 86 4.76 9.50 8.62
N VAL A 87 3.89 9.70 7.63
CA VAL A 87 3.80 10.98 6.90
C VAL A 87 3.54 12.13 7.87
N SER A 88 2.62 11.98 8.82
CA SER A 88 2.30 13.03 9.79
C SER A 88 3.46 13.37 10.73
N ALA A 89 4.36 12.41 10.97
CA ALA A 89 5.48 12.52 11.89
C ALA A 89 6.73 13.11 11.24
N LEU A 90 7.03 12.75 9.99
CA LEU A 90 8.26 13.13 9.31
C LEU A 90 8.12 14.21 8.24
N ALA A 91 6.91 14.47 7.73
CA ALA A 91 6.72 15.53 6.75
C ALA A 91 6.99 16.90 7.39
N ASP A 92 7.94 17.62 6.82
CA ASP A 92 8.19 19.00 7.17
C ASP A 92 7.06 19.89 6.63
N ARG A 93 6.50 20.72 7.51
CA ARG A 93 5.31 21.52 7.22
C ARG A 93 5.63 22.86 6.56
N GLU A 94 6.89 23.28 6.56
CA GLU A 94 7.31 24.57 6.05
C GLU A 94 7.92 24.44 4.66
N VAL A 95 8.68 23.36 4.43
CA VAL A 95 9.46 23.15 3.20
C VAL A 95 8.97 21.97 2.35
N TYR A 96 7.95 21.25 2.81
CA TYR A 96 7.35 20.11 2.11
C TYR A 96 8.36 19.00 1.73
N SER A 97 9.38 18.82 2.57
CA SER A 97 10.34 17.71 2.50
C SER A 97 10.13 16.74 3.67
N PHE A 98 11.02 15.76 3.83
CA PHE A 98 10.98 14.83 4.97
C PHE A 98 12.25 14.92 5.82
N TRP A 99 12.07 14.72 7.12
CA TRP A 99 13.13 14.43 8.07
C TRP A 99 13.49 12.94 8.02
N GLU A 100 14.77 12.60 8.13
CA GLU A 100 15.20 11.20 8.26
C GLU A 100 14.76 10.60 9.61
N HIS A 101 14.88 11.40 10.67
CA HIS A 101 14.66 10.95 12.04
C HIS A 101 13.43 11.58 12.68
N LEU A 102 12.71 10.80 13.49
CA LEU A 102 11.57 11.27 14.29
C LEU A 102 11.93 12.37 15.31
N TYR A 103 13.22 12.55 15.63
CA TYR A 103 13.72 13.63 16.49
C TYR A 103 14.29 14.83 15.70
N LEU A 104 13.85 14.99 14.45
CA LEU A 104 14.10 16.15 13.60
C LEU A 104 15.60 16.39 13.36
N VAL A 105 16.30 15.33 12.97
CA VAL A 105 17.69 15.37 12.50
C VAL A 105 17.73 14.91 11.04
N SER A 106 18.68 15.48 10.29
CA SER A 106 18.86 15.28 8.85
C SER A 106 17.60 15.63 8.04
N PRO A 107 17.30 16.93 7.86
CA PRO A 107 16.20 17.37 6.99
C PRO A 107 16.51 17.17 5.51
N HIS A 108 15.48 17.27 4.66
CA HIS A 108 15.59 17.24 3.19
C HIS A 108 16.24 15.96 2.65
N LYS A 109 15.95 14.83 3.30
CA LYS A 109 16.59 13.58 2.95
C LYS A 109 15.82 12.91 1.81
N THR A 110 16.47 12.83 0.65
CA THR A 110 15.90 12.28 -0.59
C THR A 110 15.45 10.82 -0.46
N HIS A 111 16.05 10.08 0.47
CA HIS A 111 15.68 8.69 0.74
C HIS A 111 14.22 8.58 1.22
N GLU A 112 13.81 9.45 2.14
CA GLU A 112 12.47 9.48 2.75
C GLU A 112 11.43 9.98 1.75
N GLU A 113 11.77 10.99 0.95
CA GLU A 113 10.95 11.42 -0.19
C GLU A 113 10.71 10.28 -1.19
N GLY A 114 11.78 9.55 -1.53
CA GLY A 114 11.70 8.39 -2.41
C GLY A 114 10.81 7.29 -1.84
N TRP A 115 10.98 6.93 -0.57
CA TRP A 115 10.16 5.90 0.07
C TRP A 115 8.71 6.31 0.30
N PHE A 116 8.45 7.59 0.57
CA PHE A 116 7.09 8.12 0.58
C PHE A 116 6.42 7.90 -0.78
N LEU A 117 7.09 8.27 -1.88
CA LEU A 117 6.58 8.04 -3.24
C LEU A 117 6.40 6.55 -3.54
N MET A 118 7.30 5.68 -3.08
CA MET A 118 7.15 4.23 -3.23
C MET A 118 5.91 3.70 -2.49
N ARG A 119 5.60 4.22 -1.31
CA ARG A 119 4.38 3.82 -0.57
C ARG A 119 3.11 4.36 -1.20
N CYS A 120 3.14 5.59 -1.73
CA CYS A 120 2.06 6.12 -2.57
C CYS A 120 1.83 5.22 -3.78
N ARG A 121 2.91 4.80 -4.46
CA ARG A 121 2.85 3.82 -5.54
C ARG A 121 2.21 2.54 -5.03
N TRP A 122 2.71 1.90 -3.97
CA TRP A 122 2.16 0.62 -3.48
C TRP A 122 0.69 0.68 -3.09
N MET A 123 0.24 1.79 -2.51
CA MET A 123 -1.17 2.02 -2.18
C MET A 123 -2.07 1.96 -3.43
N LEU A 124 -1.58 2.50 -4.55
CA LEU A 124 -2.29 2.60 -5.82
C LEU A 124 -2.07 1.38 -6.73
N TYR A 125 -0.84 0.88 -6.81
CA TYR A 125 -0.48 -0.32 -7.56
C TYR A 125 0.89 -0.89 -7.12
N MET A 126 1.00 -2.21 -7.11
CA MET A 126 2.27 -2.90 -6.90
C MET A 126 2.28 -4.25 -7.60
N ASP A 127 3.45 -4.65 -8.07
CA ASP A 127 3.69 -5.95 -8.63
C ASP A 127 4.38 -6.88 -7.62
N TYR A 128 4.03 -8.16 -7.66
CA TYR A 128 4.68 -9.22 -6.89
C TYR A 128 4.69 -10.50 -7.73
N PHE A 129 5.87 -10.95 -8.15
CA PHE A 129 6.08 -12.19 -8.91
C PHE A 129 5.10 -12.44 -10.07
N GLY A 130 4.90 -11.43 -10.93
CA GLY A 130 4.04 -11.56 -12.12
C GLY A 130 2.57 -11.19 -11.89
N LYS A 131 2.15 -11.01 -10.64
CA LYS A 131 0.84 -10.46 -10.28
C LYS A 131 0.89 -8.93 -10.19
N LEU A 132 -0.07 -8.25 -10.80
CA LEU A 132 -0.26 -6.80 -10.67
C LEU A 132 -1.44 -6.52 -9.73
N ASN A 133 -1.15 -5.99 -8.55
CA ASN A 133 -2.15 -5.54 -7.59
C ASN A 133 -2.47 -4.07 -7.86
N ILE A 134 -3.75 -3.73 -7.95
CA ILE A 134 -4.29 -2.40 -8.23
C ILE A 134 -5.18 -1.99 -7.05
N LEU A 135 -4.96 -0.77 -6.56
CA LEU A 135 -5.57 -0.18 -5.37
C LEU A 135 -5.49 -1.06 -4.10
N PRO A 136 -4.42 -1.83 -3.86
CA PRO A 136 -4.40 -2.80 -2.75
C PRO A 136 -4.50 -2.10 -1.38
N GLY A 137 -4.01 -0.87 -1.28
CA GLY A 137 -3.90 -0.14 -0.01
C GLY A 137 -4.90 0.99 0.18
N ILE A 138 -5.85 1.22 -0.73
CA ILE A 138 -6.67 2.44 -0.64
C ILE A 138 -7.59 2.44 0.58
N PRO A 139 -7.83 3.61 1.21
CA PRO A 139 -8.89 3.79 2.17
C PRO A 139 -10.26 3.57 1.54
N ARG A 140 -11.17 2.92 2.27
CA ARG A 140 -12.57 2.73 1.82
C ARG A 140 -13.28 4.06 1.49
N ALA A 141 -12.93 5.12 2.23
CA ALA A 141 -13.51 6.46 2.05
C ALA A 141 -13.22 7.06 0.66
N TRP A 142 -12.22 6.56 -0.07
CA TRP A 142 -11.94 7.02 -1.44
C TRP A 142 -12.96 6.52 -2.47
N LEU A 143 -13.81 5.57 -2.08
CA LEU A 143 -14.90 5.05 -2.91
C LEU A 143 -16.27 5.48 -2.38
N ASN A 144 -16.37 6.57 -1.62
CA ASN A 144 -17.67 7.17 -1.32
C ASN A 144 -18.44 7.50 -2.62
N ASP A 145 -19.77 7.62 -2.53
CA ASP A 145 -20.61 7.94 -3.68
C ASP A 145 -20.12 9.21 -4.41
N GLY A 146 -20.00 9.13 -5.73
CA GLY A 146 -19.51 10.20 -6.60
C GLY A 146 -17.99 10.38 -6.61
N CYS A 147 -17.22 9.61 -5.83
CA CYS A 147 -15.75 9.68 -5.88
C CYS A 147 -15.19 8.97 -7.10
N VAL A 148 -14.08 9.52 -7.61
CA VAL A 148 -13.32 8.96 -8.73
C VAL A 148 -11.86 8.79 -8.30
N ILE A 149 -11.29 7.63 -8.60
CA ILE A 149 -9.86 7.37 -8.47
C ILE A 149 -9.30 7.16 -9.87
N SER A 150 -8.37 8.02 -10.29
CA SER A 150 -7.75 7.90 -11.61
C SER A 150 -6.25 8.19 -11.58
N PHE A 151 -5.53 7.45 -12.41
CA PHE A 151 -4.13 7.74 -12.75
C PHE A 151 -3.83 7.21 -14.15
N GLU A 152 -2.98 7.92 -14.87
CA GLU A 152 -2.69 7.65 -16.28
C GLU A 152 -1.19 7.46 -16.51
N ASN A 153 -0.86 6.52 -17.40
CA ASN A 153 0.52 6.28 -17.86
C ASN A 153 1.54 6.01 -16.74
N ALA A 154 1.06 5.48 -15.61
CA ALA A 154 1.89 5.13 -14.47
C ALA A 154 2.88 4.03 -14.87
N ALA A 155 4.15 4.22 -14.55
CA ALA A 155 5.19 3.26 -14.91
C ALA A 155 5.03 1.98 -14.07
N SER A 156 4.84 0.84 -14.74
CA SER A 156 4.77 -0.48 -14.14
C SER A 156 5.79 -1.42 -14.77
N ARG A 157 6.03 -2.58 -14.16
CA ARG A 157 6.85 -3.64 -14.75
C ARG A 157 6.31 -4.10 -16.12
N PHE A 158 5.01 -3.96 -16.34
CA PHE A 158 4.31 -4.46 -17.52
C PHE A 158 4.02 -3.37 -18.55
N GLY A 159 4.62 -2.18 -18.44
CA GLY A 159 4.36 -1.03 -19.31
C GLY A 159 3.62 0.12 -18.59
N ARG A 160 2.93 0.95 -19.37
CA ARG A 160 2.20 2.14 -18.90
C ARG A 160 0.80 1.77 -18.47
N LEU A 161 0.56 1.82 -17.15
CA LEU A 161 -0.72 1.49 -16.52
C LEU A 161 -1.58 2.74 -16.37
N SER A 162 -2.81 2.69 -16.85
CA SER A 162 -3.86 3.66 -16.58
C SER A 162 -5.04 2.95 -15.91
N VAL A 163 -5.59 3.56 -14.87
CA VAL A 163 -6.74 3.05 -14.12
C VAL A 163 -7.71 4.19 -13.88
N ASN A 164 -9.00 3.92 -14.06
CA ASN A 164 -10.08 4.82 -13.67
C ASN A 164 -11.13 4.00 -12.89
N VAL A 165 -11.53 4.47 -11.71
CA VAL A 165 -12.57 3.84 -10.89
C VAL A 165 -13.58 4.91 -10.49
N GLU A 166 -14.82 4.71 -10.89
CA GLU A 166 -15.95 5.60 -10.62
C GLU A 166 -16.92 4.94 -9.65
N SER A 167 -17.10 5.56 -8.48
CA SER A 167 -17.96 5.03 -7.44
C SER A 167 -19.37 5.62 -7.50
N ASN A 168 -20.36 4.79 -7.79
CA ASN A 168 -21.79 5.14 -7.86
C ASN A 168 -22.57 4.36 -6.81
N ILE A 169 -22.16 4.45 -5.55
CA ILE A 169 -22.75 3.70 -4.41
C ILE A 169 -24.25 3.95 -4.27
N SER A 170 -24.73 5.15 -4.55
CA SER A 170 -26.17 5.48 -4.55
C SER A 170 -26.97 4.66 -5.57
N GLN A 171 -26.32 4.17 -6.62
CA GLN A 171 -26.86 3.26 -7.64
C GLN A 171 -26.46 1.79 -7.40
N GLY A 172 -25.76 1.49 -6.30
CA GLY A 172 -25.29 0.15 -5.95
C GLY A 172 -24.15 -0.36 -6.84
N THR A 173 -23.41 0.52 -7.53
CA THR A 173 -22.38 0.10 -8.50
C THR A 173 -21.06 0.86 -8.36
N VAL A 174 -19.98 0.20 -8.74
CA VAL A 174 -18.69 0.84 -9.01
C VAL A 174 -18.18 0.32 -10.35
N CYS A 175 -17.69 1.23 -11.20
CA CYS A 175 -17.13 0.90 -12.51
C CYS A 175 -15.62 1.12 -12.47
N ALA A 176 -14.85 0.17 -12.99
CA ALA A 176 -13.40 0.29 -13.10
C ALA A 176 -12.92 -0.05 -14.51
N SER A 177 -12.03 0.75 -15.06
CA SER A 177 -11.31 0.46 -16.29
C SER A 177 -9.82 0.41 -16.04
N ILE A 178 -9.16 -0.55 -16.67
CA ILE A 178 -7.73 -0.82 -16.55
C ILE A 178 -7.18 -0.92 -17.97
N LYS A 179 -6.13 -0.15 -18.25
CA LYS A 179 -5.45 -0.15 -19.55
C LYS A 179 -3.95 -0.21 -19.36
N LEU A 180 -3.31 -1.06 -20.16
CA LEU A 180 -1.88 -1.27 -20.17
C LEU A 180 -1.38 -1.08 -21.61
N VAL A 181 -0.60 -0.03 -21.84
CA VAL A 181 0.03 0.27 -23.13
C VAL A 181 1.54 0.19 -23.02
N ASP A 182 2.24 0.22 -24.15
CA ASP A 182 3.71 0.11 -24.23
C ASP A 182 4.25 -1.08 -23.42
N ASN A 183 3.53 -2.19 -23.47
CA ASN A 183 3.81 -3.38 -22.65
C ASN A 183 4.88 -4.29 -23.29
N PHE A 184 5.25 -4.07 -24.56
CA PHE A 184 6.26 -4.85 -25.28
C PHE A 184 6.09 -6.37 -25.15
N GLY A 185 4.85 -6.85 -25.07
CA GLY A 185 4.51 -8.28 -24.86
C GLY A 185 4.60 -8.77 -23.41
N GLN A 186 4.93 -7.91 -22.44
CA GLN A 186 4.89 -8.22 -21.01
C GLN A 186 3.50 -7.99 -20.45
N ILE A 187 2.79 -9.07 -20.14
CA ILE A 187 1.46 -9.04 -19.53
C ILE A 187 1.56 -9.68 -18.14
N PRO A 188 0.89 -9.13 -17.10
CA PRO A 188 0.84 -9.78 -15.81
C PRO A 188 0.12 -11.13 -15.93
N ASN A 189 0.60 -12.14 -15.20
CA ASN A 189 -0.06 -13.45 -15.10
C ASN A 189 -1.46 -13.31 -14.50
N GLU A 190 -1.63 -12.31 -13.63
CA GLU A 190 -2.87 -12.04 -12.92
C GLU A 190 -2.96 -10.56 -12.57
N ILE A 191 -4.15 -9.97 -12.73
CA ILE A 191 -4.50 -8.69 -12.14
C ILE A 191 -5.39 -8.92 -10.93
N ALA A 192 -5.10 -8.23 -9.85
CA ALA A 192 -5.93 -8.17 -8.65
C ALA A 192 -6.28 -6.72 -8.34
N ILE A 193 -7.53 -6.33 -8.53
CA ILE A 193 -8.01 -4.98 -8.20
C ILE A 193 -8.89 -5.01 -6.95
N ARG A 194 -8.53 -4.23 -5.93
CA ARG A 194 -9.32 -4.13 -4.70
C ARG A 194 -10.33 -3.00 -4.79
N ILE A 195 -11.62 -3.31 -4.64
CA ILE A 195 -12.72 -2.34 -4.68
C ILE A 195 -13.60 -2.53 -3.44
N PRO A 196 -13.22 -1.94 -2.29
CA PRO A 196 -13.99 -2.08 -1.07
C PRO A 196 -15.23 -1.16 -1.05
N HIS A 197 -16.36 -1.69 -0.59
CA HIS A 197 -17.50 -0.82 -0.28
C HIS A 197 -17.15 0.13 0.90
N PRO A 198 -17.56 1.41 0.87
CA PRO A 198 -17.25 2.36 1.93
C PRO A 198 -17.76 1.93 3.31
N GLN A 199 -18.93 1.31 3.36
CA GLN A 199 -19.57 0.76 4.57
C GLN A 199 -19.31 -0.74 4.79
N GLY A 200 -18.45 -1.37 3.99
CA GLY A 200 -18.07 -2.78 4.16
C GLY A 200 -19.08 -3.82 3.64
N GLN A 201 -20.04 -3.42 2.80
CA GLN A 201 -20.90 -4.35 2.08
C GLN A 201 -20.09 -5.21 1.10
N LYS A 202 -20.54 -6.45 0.89
CA LYS A 202 -19.93 -7.40 -0.05
C LYS A 202 -20.61 -7.32 -1.40
N ALA A 203 -19.83 -7.53 -2.46
CA ALA A 203 -20.37 -7.50 -3.80
C ALA A 203 -21.36 -8.66 -4.01
N ILE A 204 -22.47 -8.36 -4.70
CA ILE A 204 -23.44 -9.35 -5.15
C ILE A 204 -22.98 -9.98 -6.47
N SER A 205 -22.34 -9.19 -7.34
CA SER A 205 -21.85 -9.68 -8.64
C SER A 205 -20.75 -8.80 -9.21
N VAL A 206 -19.92 -9.40 -10.07
CA VAL A 206 -18.89 -8.72 -10.87
C VAL A 206 -19.07 -9.11 -12.34
N SER A 207 -18.90 -8.15 -13.25
CA SER A 207 -19.05 -8.40 -14.69
C SER A 207 -17.89 -9.18 -15.30
N ARG A 208 -16.70 -9.11 -14.68
CA ARG A 208 -15.47 -9.76 -15.14
C ARG A 208 -14.59 -10.14 -13.95
N GLY A 209 -13.91 -11.28 -14.07
CA GLY A 209 -13.03 -11.81 -13.02
C GLY A 209 -13.78 -12.56 -11.92
N VAL A 210 -13.04 -12.95 -10.89
CA VAL A 210 -13.55 -13.67 -9.72
C VAL A 210 -13.42 -12.78 -8.49
N TYR A 211 -14.52 -12.59 -7.76
CA TYR A 211 -14.53 -11.78 -6.53
C TYR A 211 -14.15 -12.61 -5.30
N CYS A 212 -13.21 -12.11 -4.51
CA CYS A 212 -12.84 -12.64 -3.20
C CYS A 212 -13.44 -11.76 -2.10
N GLU A 213 -14.41 -12.29 -1.35
CA GLU A 213 -15.12 -11.55 -0.30
C GLU A 213 -14.21 -11.12 0.86
N GLU A 214 -13.24 -11.96 1.22
CA GLU A 214 -12.34 -11.73 2.35
C GLU A 214 -11.46 -10.50 2.11
N SER A 215 -10.85 -10.40 0.93
CA SER A 215 -9.94 -9.31 0.58
C SER A 215 -10.62 -8.16 -0.17
N GLU A 216 -11.87 -8.33 -0.61
CA GLU A 216 -12.63 -7.40 -1.44
C GLU A 216 -11.95 -7.11 -2.80
N THR A 217 -11.36 -8.16 -3.36
CA THR A 217 -10.53 -8.09 -4.56
C THR A 217 -11.17 -8.86 -5.70
N ILE A 218 -11.07 -8.31 -6.90
CA ILE A 218 -11.46 -8.97 -8.15
C ILE A 218 -10.19 -9.45 -8.84
N ILE A 219 -10.16 -10.74 -9.16
CA ILE A 219 -9.01 -11.41 -9.79
C ILE A 219 -9.33 -11.64 -11.27
N ILE A 220 -8.44 -11.21 -12.16
CA ILE A 220 -8.52 -11.38 -13.62
C ILE A 220 -7.26 -12.10 -14.08
N SER A 221 -7.41 -13.35 -14.51
CA SER A 221 -6.31 -14.19 -15.01
C SER A 221 -6.21 -14.21 -16.54
N ASP A 222 -7.20 -13.67 -17.26
CA ASP A 222 -7.28 -13.65 -18.73
C ASP A 222 -7.01 -12.25 -19.32
N PHE A 223 -6.13 -11.47 -18.68
CA PHE A 223 -5.89 -10.08 -19.07
C PHE A 223 -5.08 -9.98 -20.37
N THR A 224 -5.56 -9.16 -21.31
CA THR A 224 -4.93 -8.97 -22.64
C THR A 224 -4.43 -7.55 -22.89
N GLY A 225 -4.42 -6.70 -21.87
CA GLY A 225 -4.00 -5.29 -21.96
C GLY A 225 -5.10 -4.30 -21.57
N GLU A 226 -6.37 -4.69 -21.65
CA GLU A 226 -7.51 -3.86 -21.24
C GLU A 226 -8.57 -4.68 -20.49
N ALA A 227 -9.20 -4.05 -19.49
CA ALA A 227 -10.32 -4.64 -18.75
C ALA A 227 -11.26 -3.56 -18.21
N ASP A 228 -12.55 -3.73 -18.50
CA ASP A 228 -13.64 -3.00 -17.86
C ASP A 228 -14.39 -3.94 -16.90
N ILE A 229 -14.72 -3.40 -15.72
CA ILE A 229 -15.30 -4.14 -14.61
C ILE A 229 -16.45 -3.30 -14.05
N VAL A 230 -17.60 -3.94 -13.86
CA VAL A 230 -18.71 -3.40 -13.08
C VAL A 230 -18.93 -4.31 -11.89
N ILE A 231 -18.79 -3.76 -10.70
CA ILE A 231 -19.13 -4.43 -9.45
C ILE A 231 -20.47 -3.89 -8.94
N LYS A 232 -21.33 -4.79 -8.47
CA LYS A 232 -22.62 -4.47 -7.87
C LYS A 232 -22.61 -4.86 -6.39
N PHE A 233 -23.08 -3.98 -5.53
CA PHE A 233 -23.22 -4.16 -4.09
C PHE A 233 -24.68 -4.31 -3.67
#